data_AF-A0A969AUT0-F1
#
_entry.id   AF-A0A969AUT0-F1
#
_cell.length_a   1.000
_cell.length_b   1.000
_cell.length_c   1.000
_cell.angle_alpha   90.00
_cell.angle_beta   90.00
_cell.angle_gamma   90.00
#
_symmetry.space_group_name_H-M   'P 1'
#
loop_
_entity.id
_entity.type
_entity.pdbx_description
1 polymer ?
#
loop_
_entity_poly.entity_id
_entity_poly.type
_entity_poly.pdbx_seq_one_letter_code
_entity_poly.pdbx_strand_id
1 'polypeptide(L)'
;MKFANLALGASLLAGMMTAPAIAATYSTSGDTTIFNSDGTNTFLDPTASLADVLAGDSSAPGGNVELNDGAAGVDLFAPANTLTANLDSGRVVNFSSLTFDDWFGSGNLFTAWSADATATYGAAYTTAFNTAAAVLGSADNAAAALASRLSDPNIAYVNESDAGVTFGLAAHSDAGNINPLLAGLFASEVVKVTLNGVSKYYYSFAQPTASGQTSLDGTKSHEGNYEFFIEDPKENESVPEPATLLGLMAVGGVFAASKRKSQAA
;
A
#
# COMPACT_ATOMS: atom_id res chain seq x y z
N MET A 1 -4.71 -18.14 -18.63
CA MET A 1 -5.52 -17.68 -17.48
C MET A 1 -5.22 -16.21 -17.28
N LYS A 2 -6.22 -15.33 -17.36
CA LYS A 2 -6.05 -13.89 -17.12
C LYS A 2 -6.23 -13.65 -15.62
N PHE A 3 -5.17 -13.32 -14.91
CA PHE A 3 -5.29 -12.78 -13.56
C PHE A 3 -5.84 -11.36 -13.69
N ALA A 4 -7.02 -11.12 -13.13
CA ALA A 4 -7.52 -9.77 -12.94
C ALA A 4 -6.69 -9.14 -11.81
N ASN A 5 -5.66 -8.38 -12.16
CA ASN A 5 -4.90 -7.59 -11.21
C ASN A 5 -5.78 -6.41 -10.80
N LEU A 6 -6.56 -6.60 -9.74
CA LEU A 6 -7.28 -5.53 -9.08
C LEU A 6 -6.26 -4.78 -8.22
N ALA A 7 -5.74 -3.65 -8.73
CA ALA A 7 -5.16 -2.62 -7.88
C ALA A 7 -6.29 -2.14 -6.96
N LEU A 8 -6.25 -2.56 -5.70
CA LEU A 8 -7.22 -2.11 -4.70
C LEU A 8 -6.87 -0.67 -4.36
N GLY A 9 -7.46 0.26 -5.11
CA GLY A 9 -7.45 1.68 -4.80
C GLY A 9 -7.99 1.91 -3.40
N ALA A 10 -7.29 2.76 -2.64
CA ALA A 10 -7.60 3.12 -1.28
C ALA A 10 -9.10 3.40 -1.10
N SER A 11 -9.80 2.57 -0.34
CA SER A 11 -11.14 2.90 0.14
C SER A 11 -10.98 4.03 1.14
N LEU A 12 -11.52 5.21 0.79
CA LEU A 12 -11.69 6.34 1.70
C LEU A 12 -12.58 5.91 2.87
N LEU A 13 -11.98 5.36 3.93
CA LEU A 13 -12.63 5.21 5.24
C LEU A 13 -12.54 6.55 5.96
N ALA A 14 -13.30 7.53 5.47
CA ALA A 14 -13.55 8.76 6.19
C ALA A 14 -14.49 8.43 7.37
N GLY A 15 -13.90 8.06 8.51
CA GLY A 15 -14.59 7.93 9.78
C GLY A 15 -14.34 6.59 10.46
N MET A 16 -13.79 6.67 11.67
CA MET A 16 -13.75 5.63 12.69
C MET A 16 -12.62 4.59 12.58
N MET A 17 -11.36 5.03 12.63
CA MET A 17 -10.30 4.19 13.21
C MET A 17 -9.55 5.04 14.24
N THR A 18 -9.91 4.94 15.52
CA THR A 18 -9.00 5.38 16.59
C THR A 18 -7.83 4.42 16.58
N ALA A 19 -6.65 4.85 16.12
CA ALA A 19 -5.46 4.00 16.05
C ALA A 19 -5.17 3.39 17.45
N PRO A 20 -5.32 2.07 17.64
CA PRO A 20 -4.96 1.43 18.90
C PRO A 20 -3.44 1.35 19.02
N ALA A 21 -2.94 1.44 20.25
CA ALA A 21 -1.52 1.33 20.57
C ALA A 21 -0.94 -0.01 20.08
N ILE A 22 0.23 0.06 19.44
CA ILE A 22 0.95 -1.09 18.91
C ILE A 22 1.93 -1.61 19.98
N ALA A 23 1.87 -2.91 20.31
CA ALA A 23 3.00 -3.65 20.89
C ALA A 23 3.59 -4.66 19.88
N ALA A 24 3.59 -4.31 18.59
CA ALA A 24 4.29 -5.06 17.56
C ALA A 24 5.81 -5.02 17.76
N THR A 25 6.47 -6.11 17.37
CA THR A 25 7.93 -6.12 17.20
C THR A 25 8.28 -5.97 15.73
N TYR A 26 9.22 -5.07 15.46
CA TYR A 26 9.64 -4.73 14.11
C TYR A 26 11.08 -5.16 13.86
N SER A 27 11.36 -5.53 12.61
CA SER A 27 12.71 -5.80 12.14
C SER A 27 12.87 -5.38 10.68
N THR A 28 14.02 -4.84 10.34
CA THR A 28 14.38 -4.55 8.95
C THR A 28 15.43 -5.54 8.42
N SER A 29 15.53 -5.64 7.10
CA SER A 29 16.58 -6.39 6.41
C SER A 29 16.96 -5.64 5.13
N GLY A 30 18.26 -5.61 4.83
CA GLY A 30 18.81 -4.85 3.71
C GLY A 30 19.23 -3.44 4.11
N ASP A 31 19.29 -2.55 3.14
CA ASP A 31 19.62 -1.14 3.33
C ASP A 31 18.33 -0.34 3.60
N THR A 32 18.15 0.05 4.86
CA THR A 32 16.96 0.78 5.32
C THR A 32 17.36 2.01 6.10
N THR A 33 16.68 3.12 5.84
CA THR A 33 16.91 4.38 6.53
C THR A 33 15.81 4.62 7.54
N ILE A 34 16.17 4.98 8.78
CA ILE A 34 15.21 5.28 9.84
C ILE A 34 15.18 6.79 10.06
N PHE A 35 14.01 7.37 9.84
CA PHE A 35 13.71 8.76 10.15
C PHE A 35 12.85 8.82 11.40
N ASN A 36 13.35 9.51 12.43
CA ASN A 36 12.60 9.82 13.64
C ASN A 36 11.91 11.18 13.49
N SER A 37 10.96 11.49 14.38
CA SER A 37 10.20 12.74 14.36
C SER A 37 10.21 13.45 15.70
N ASP A 38 10.27 14.79 15.66
CA ASP A 38 10.00 15.65 16.81
C ASP A 38 8.55 16.18 16.84
N GLY A 39 7.69 15.68 15.93
CA GLY A 39 6.31 16.10 15.72
C GLY A 39 6.15 17.26 14.73
N THR A 40 7.24 17.91 14.31
CA THR A 40 7.25 18.95 13.26
C THR A 40 8.19 18.61 12.13
N ASN A 41 9.30 17.93 12.42
CA ASN A 41 10.30 17.56 11.46
C ASN A 41 10.64 16.08 11.55
N THR A 42 10.92 15.47 10.39
CA THR A 42 11.57 14.17 10.31
C THR A 42 13.06 14.33 10.09
N PHE A 43 13.86 13.48 10.73
CA PHE A 43 15.32 13.52 10.67
C PHE A 43 15.93 12.13 10.81
N LEU A 44 17.08 11.94 10.16
CA LEU A 44 17.82 10.68 10.21
C LEU A 44 18.22 10.34 11.66
N ASP A 45 17.77 9.19 12.14
CA ASP A 45 18.14 8.65 13.44
C ASP A 45 18.16 7.11 13.36
N PRO A 46 19.31 6.51 13.00
CA PRO A 46 19.44 5.07 12.86
C PRO A 46 19.34 4.32 14.20
N THR A 47 19.25 5.03 15.33
CA THR A 47 19.15 4.45 16.67
C THR A 47 17.74 4.52 17.26
N ALA A 48 16.80 5.16 16.55
CA ALA A 48 15.43 5.28 16.99
C ALA A 48 14.74 3.92 17.14
N SER A 49 13.85 3.82 18.12
CA SER A 49 12.99 2.66 18.29
C SER A 49 12.06 2.53 17.09
N LEU A 50 12.11 1.40 16.37
CA LEU A 50 11.17 1.14 15.27
C LEU A 50 9.71 1.18 15.73
N ALA A 51 9.44 0.79 16.97
CA ALA A 51 8.09 0.86 17.53
C ALA A 51 7.60 2.30 17.71
N ASP A 52 8.49 3.22 18.08
CA ASP A 52 8.14 4.64 18.22
C ASP A 52 8.02 5.31 16.85
N VAL A 53 8.94 4.98 15.93
CA VAL A 53 8.95 5.50 14.55
C VAL A 53 7.70 5.09 13.78
N LEU A 54 7.26 3.84 13.92
CA LEU A 54 6.12 3.27 13.19
C LEU A 54 4.79 3.40 13.96
N ALA A 55 4.75 4.22 15.01
CA ALA A 55 3.53 4.56 15.72
C ALA A 55 2.81 5.77 15.08
N GLY A 56 1.63 6.08 15.61
CA GLY A 56 0.85 7.25 15.19
C GLY A 56 -0.11 6.94 14.05
N ASP A 57 -0.44 7.97 13.27
CA ASP A 57 -1.41 7.89 12.17
C ASP A 57 -1.06 8.84 11.02
N SER A 58 -1.95 8.90 10.01
CA SER A 58 -1.74 9.73 8.82
C SER A 58 -1.52 11.22 9.08
N SER A 59 -2.00 11.74 10.21
CA SER A 59 -1.94 13.16 10.57
C SER A 59 -0.84 13.50 11.58
N ALA A 60 -0.27 12.48 12.25
CA ALA A 60 0.78 12.63 13.24
C ALA A 60 1.59 11.32 13.36
N PRO A 61 2.41 10.95 12.36
CA PRO A 61 3.23 9.74 12.41
C PRO A 61 4.42 9.90 13.38
N GLY A 62 4.98 8.80 13.88
CA GLY A 62 6.18 8.83 14.72
C GLY A 62 7.49 9.09 13.95
N GLY A 63 7.44 8.97 12.62
CA GLY A 63 8.59 9.04 11.72
C GLY A 63 8.31 8.20 10.47
N ASN A 64 9.35 7.63 9.88
CA ASN A 64 9.21 6.62 8.83
C ASN A 64 10.44 5.72 8.72
N VAL A 65 10.25 4.55 8.10
CA VAL A 65 11.31 3.65 7.67
C VAL A 65 11.30 3.60 6.15
N GLU A 66 12.38 4.07 5.53
CA GLU A 66 12.60 3.99 4.09
C GLU A 66 13.22 2.64 3.73
N LEU A 67 12.62 1.93 2.78
CA LEU A 67 13.07 0.59 2.38
C LEU A 67 14.04 0.59 1.20
N ASN A 68 14.63 1.72 0.84
CA ASN A 68 15.75 1.76 -0.08
C ASN A 68 16.46 3.12 -0.04
N ASP A 69 17.75 3.15 0.31
CA ASP A 69 18.65 4.32 0.13
C ASP A 69 19.46 4.19 -1.18
N GLY A 70 18.94 3.42 -2.14
CA GLY A 70 19.59 3.12 -3.42
C GLY A 70 19.72 4.37 -4.29
N ALA A 71 20.76 5.16 -3.99
CA ALA A 71 21.17 6.38 -4.65
C ALA A 71 20.86 6.36 -6.15
N ALA A 72 20.19 7.42 -6.63
CA ALA A 72 19.88 7.67 -8.03
C ALA A 72 21.07 7.29 -8.95
N GLY A 73 21.05 6.08 -9.51
CA GLY A 73 22.20 5.58 -10.26
C GLY A 73 22.31 4.07 -10.34
N VAL A 74 21.61 3.49 -11.33
CA VAL A 74 21.95 2.27 -12.10
C VAL A 74 22.04 0.90 -11.42
N ASP A 75 22.01 0.72 -10.10
CA ASP A 75 21.73 -0.62 -9.54
C ASP A 75 20.23 -0.80 -9.34
N LEU A 76 19.55 -0.98 -10.48
CA LEU A 76 18.13 -1.30 -10.54
C LEU A 76 17.95 -2.69 -9.91
N PHE A 77 17.75 -2.69 -8.58
CA PHE A 77 16.80 -3.54 -7.91
C PHE A 77 17.19 -4.99 -7.52
N ALA A 78 18.26 -5.21 -6.75
CA ALA A 78 18.38 -6.39 -5.89
C ALA A 78 19.51 -6.28 -4.83
N PRO A 79 19.35 -6.90 -3.65
CA PRO A 79 18.11 -7.51 -3.14
C PRO A 79 17.11 -6.45 -2.64
N ALA A 80 15.82 -6.78 -2.61
CA ALA A 80 14.82 -5.91 -1.99
C ALA A 80 15.07 -5.80 -0.48
N ASN A 81 14.89 -4.60 0.07
CA ASN A 81 14.94 -4.36 1.51
C ASN A 81 13.52 -4.44 2.07
N THR A 82 13.42 -4.89 3.32
CA THR A 82 12.14 -5.27 3.90
C THR A 82 11.99 -4.74 5.31
N LEU A 83 10.74 -4.47 5.69
CA LEU A 83 10.30 -4.28 7.07
C LEU A 83 9.30 -5.38 7.40
N THR A 84 9.53 -6.08 8.51
CA THR A 84 8.60 -7.07 9.06
C THR A 84 7.97 -6.49 10.32
N ALA A 85 6.65 -6.52 10.38
CA ALA A 85 5.86 -6.21 11.57
C ALA A 85 5.23 -7.50 12.11
N ASN A 86 5.62 -7.92 13.32
CA ASN A 86 4.98 -9.00 14.04
C ASN A 86 3.96 -8.37 15.01
N LEU A 87 2.69 -8.45 14.64
CA LEU A 87 1.59 -7.80 15.33
C LEU A 87 1.12 -8.64 16.55
N ASP A 88 0.45 -8.01 17.52
CA ASP A 88 0.02 -8.68 18.77
C ASP A 88 -1.05 -9.74 18.52
N SER A 89 -1.84 -9.55 17.47
CA SER A 89 -2.76 -10.57 16.94
C SER A 89 -2.06 -11.87 16.47
N GLY A 90 -0.72 -11.88 16.39
CA GLY A 90 0.07 -12.97 15.81
C GLY A 90 0.17 -12.90 14.29
N ARG A 91 -0.43 -11.88 13.65
CA ARG A 91 -0.28 -11.61 12.22
C ARG A 91 1.14 -11.11 11.93
N VAL A 92 1.68 -11.54 10.79
CA VAL A 92 2.98 -11.08 10.30
C VAL A 92 2.76 -10.35 8.98
N VAL A 93 3.14 -9.07 8.94
CA VAL A 93 3.09 -8.24 7.74
C VAL A 93 4.51 -7.99 7.27
N ASN A 94 4.79 -8.24 6.00
CA ASN A 94 6.07 -7.92 5.39
C ASN A 94 5.88 -6.84 4.33
N PHE A 95 6.57 -5.73 4.51
CA PHE A 95 6.71 -4.65 3.54
C PHE A 95 8.03 -4.81 2.81
N SER A 96 8.05 -4.52 1.52
CA SER A 96 9.23 -4.66 0.67
C SER A 96 9.31 -3.50 -0.32
N SER A 97 10.52 -2.99 -0.54
CA SER A 97 10.84 -2.24 -1.77
C SER A 97 10.64 -3.12 -3.00
N LEU A 98 10.54 -2.48 -4.16
CA LEU A 98 10.24 -3.18 -5.40
C LEU A 98 11.51 -3.54 -6.15
N THR A 99 11.43 -4.65 -6.89
CA THR A 99 12.51 -5.08 -7.76
C THR A 99 12.26 -4.76 -9.25
N PHE A 100 13.26 -4.95 -10.12
CA PHE A 100 13.10 -4.84 -11.56
C PHE A 100 12.05 -5.84 -12.07
N ASP A 101 12.07 -7.04 -11.50
CA ASP A 101 11.12 -8.10 -11.86
C ASP A 101 9.70 -7.78 -11.40
N ASP A 102 9.53 -7.10 -10.25
CA ASP A 102 8.21 -6.61 -9.83
C ASP A 102 7.63 -5.62 -10.87
N TRP A 103 8.46 -4.70 -11.38
CA TRP A 103 8.03 -3.69 -12.34
C TRP A 103 7.81 -4.21 -13.76
N PHE A 104 8.79 -4.95 -14.28
CA PHE A 104 8.91 -5.27 -15.71
C PHE A 104 8.92 -6.77 -16.01
N GLY A 105 8.85 -7.61 -14.96
CA GLY A 105 8.75 -9.05 -15.10
C GLY A 105 7.36 -9.50 -15.55
N SER A 106 7.02 -10.74 -15.23
CA SER A 106 5.81 -11.39 -15.75
C SER A 106 4.48 -10.70 -15.36
N GLY A 107 4.47 -9.99 -14.23
CA GLY A 107 3.32 -9.21 -13.76
C GLY A 107 3.17 -7.83 -14.41
N ASN A 108 4.27 -7.29 -14.97
CA ASN A 108 4.37 -5.98 -15.61
C ASN A 108 3.59 -4.88 -14.86
N LEU A 109 3.93 -4.68 -13.58
CA LEU A 109 3.31 -3.69 -12.71
C LEU A 109 3.38 -2.28 -13.29
N PHE A 110 4.47 -1.94 -14.01
CA PHE A 110 4.62 -0.61 -14.61
C PHE A 110 3.47 -0.28 -15.55
N THR A 111 3.01 -1.25 -16.34
CA THR A 111 1.87 -1.05 -17.26
C THR A 111 0.58 -0.78 -16.49
N ALA A 112 0.32 -1.50 -15.39
CA ALA A 112 -0.87 -1.27 -14.57
C ALA A 112 -0.81 0.11 -13.88
N TRP A 113 0.32 0.43 -13.25
CA TRP A 113 0.54 1.72 -12.60
C TRP A 113 0.42 2.89 -13.58
N SER A 114 1.01 2.77 -14.77
CA SER A 114 0.95 3.82 -15.81
C SER A 114 -0.46 4.01 -16.37
N ALA A 115 -1.23 2.92 -16.49
CA ALA A 115 -2.63 2.99 -16.87
C ALA A 115 -3.48 3.74 -15.83
N ASP A 116 -3.27 3.46 -14.54
CA ASP A 116 -3.95 4.15 -13.46
C ASP A 116 -3.53 5.62 -13.37
N ALA A 117 -2.24 5.93 -13.52
CA ALA A 117 -1.75 7.32 -13.58
C ALA A 117 -2.38 8.09 -14.76
N THR A 118 -2.50 7.44 -15.92
CA THR A 118 -3.17 8.01 -17.09
C THR A 118 -4.66 8.21 -16.84
N ALA A 119 -5.33 7.28 -16.16
CA ALA A 119 -6.74 7.43 -15.81
C ALA A 119 -6.98 8.60 -14.85
N THR A 120 -6.06 8.83 -13.90
CA THR A 120 -6.16 9.92 -12.92
C THR A 120 -5.82 11.29 -13.53
N TYR A 121 -4.73 11.38 -14.29
CA TYR A 121 -4.13 12.66 -14.70
C TYR A 121 -4.20 12.95 -16.20
N GLY A 122 -4.58 11.96 -17.02
CA GLY A 122 -4.73 12.09 -18.46
C GLY A 122 -3.51 12.68 -19.16
N ALA A 123 -3.74 13.82 -19.84
CA ALA A 123 -2.72 14.49 -20.64
C ALA A 123 -1.55 15.04 -19.81
N ALA A 124 -1.75 15.38 -18.54
CA ALA A 124 -0.69 15.89 -17.68
C ALA A 124 0.40 14.84 -17.47
N TYR A 125 0.01 13.62 -17.04
CA TYR A 125 0.93 12.50 -16.91
C TYR A 125 1.59 12.15 -18.25
N THR A 126 0.81 12.03 -19.32
CA THR A 126 1.33 11.67 -20.65
C THR A 126 2.38 12.67 -21.14
N THR A 127 2.15 13.97 -20.92
CA THR A 127 3.09 15.03 -21.32
C THR A 127 4.37 14.97 -20.50
N ALA A 128 4.26 14.82 -19.17
CA ALA A 128 5.41 14.71 -18.29
C ALA A 128 6.26 13.48 -18.63
N PHE A 129 5.62 12.32 -18.84
CA PHE A 129 6.30 11.08 -19.21
C PHE A 129 7.00 11.19 -20.56
N ASN A 130 6.33 11.71 -21.60
CA ASN A 130 6.95 11.88 -22.93
C ASN A 130 8.10 12.89 -22.90
N THR A 131 8.00 13.93 -22.06
CA THR A 131 9.10 14.87 -21.85
C THR A 131 10.31 14.17 -21.23
N ALA A 132 10.09 13.37 -20.18
CA ALA A 132 11.15 12.56 -19.58
C ALA A 132 11.75 11.58 -20.59
N ALA A 133 10.92 10.90 -21.39
CA ALA A 133 11.37 9.97 -22.44
C ALA A 133 12.22 10.66 -23.51
N ALA A 134 11.87 11.89 -23.90
CA ALA A 134 12.68 12.68 -24.83
C ALA A 134 14.04 13.06 -24.23
N VAL A 135 14.08 13.43 -22.95
CA VAL A 135 15.33 13.77 -22.23
C VAL A 135 16.22 12.54 -22.03
N LEU A 136 15.62 11.39 -21.69
CA LEU A 136 16.31 10.14 -21.40
C LEU A 136 16.55 9.26 -22.65
N GLY A 137 16.10 9.72 -23.81
CA GLY A 137 16.33 9.09 -25.12
C GLY A 137 15.45 7.88 -25.46
N SER A 138 14.59 7.42 -24.53
CA SER A 138 13.59 6.39 -24.81
C SER A 138 12.49 6.36 -23.74
N ALA A 139 11.33 5.79 -24.10
CA ALA A 139 10.25 5.51 -23.15
C ALA A 139 10.66 4.49 -22.09
N ASP A 140 11.47 3.48 -22.46
CA ASP A 140 11.95 2.45 -21.53
C ASP A 140 12.86 3.05 -20.46
N ASN A 141 13.76 3.97 -20.83
CA ASN A 141 14.61 4.67 -19.86
C ASN A 141 13.79 5.56 -18.92
N ALA A 142 12.76 6.23 -19.43
CA ALA A 142 11.85 7.01 -18.59
C ALA A 142 11.04 6.14 -17.64
N ALA A 143 10.57 4.98 -18.11
CA ALA A 143 9.88 4.00 -17.29
C ALA A 143 10.78 3.46 -16.18
N ALA A 144 12.01 3.05 -16.50
CA ALA A 144 12.98 2.57 -15.52
C ALA A 144 13.37 3.65 -14.50
N ALA A 145 13.57 4.89 -14.94
CA ALA A 145 13.88 6.01 -14.05
C ALA A 145 12.71 6.33 -13.10
N LEU A 146 11.48 6.32 -13.60
CA LEU A 146 10.29 6.53 -12.78
C LEU A 146 10.06 5.37 -11.81
N ALA A 147 10.18 4.12 -12.29
CA ALA A 147 10.08 2.94 -11.45
C ALA A 147 11.10 2.98 -10.31
N SER A 148 12.35 3.34 -10.59
CA SER A 148 13.39 3.51 -9.57
C SER A 148 12.96 4.49 -8.48
N ARG A 149 12.38 5.64 -8.85
CA ARG A 149 11.91 6.64 -7.88
C ARG A 149 10.71 6.20 -7.05
N LEU A 150 9.91 5.26 -7.55
CA LEU A 150 8.70 4.81 -6.89
C LEU A 150 8.90 3.52 -6.06
N SER A 151 10.12 3.00 -6.01
CA SER A 151 10.40 1.68 -5.44
C SER A 151 10.92 1.72 -4.01
N ASP A 152 11.00 2.90 -3.43
CA ASP A 152 11.74 3.18 -2.19
C ASP A 152 10.74 3.56 -1.08
N PRO A 153 9.77 2.68 -0.73
CA PRO A 153 8.64 3.07 0.08
C PRO A 153 9.06 3.52 1.48
N ASN A 154 8.50 4.65 1.89
CA ASN A 154 8.66 5.23 3.22
C ASN A 154 7.51 4.83 4.16
N ILE A 155 7.66 3.72 4.89
CA ILE A 155 6.61 3.23 5.80
C ILE A 155 6.53 4.11 7.04
N ALA A 156 5.42 4.83 7.22
CA ALA A 156 5.26 5.82 8.29
C ALA A 156 4.68 5.24 9.58
N TYR A 157 3.72 4.32 9.46
CA TYR A 157 3.08 3.66 10.60
C TYR A 157 2.43 2.35 10.18
N VAL A 158 2.25 1.43 11.14
CA VAL A 158 1.58 0.13 10.93
C VAL A 158 0.66 -0.18 12.10
N ASN A 159 -0.61 0.18 12.00
CA ASN A 159 -1.62 -0.03 13.02
C ASN A 159 -2.40 -1.32 12.76
N GLU A 160 -2.85 -1.98 13.82
CA GLU A 160 -3.75 -3.12 13.72
C GLU A 160 -5.08 -2.88 14.42
N SER A 161 -6.08 -3.63 13.97
CA SER A 161 -7.42 -3.67 14.56
C SER A 161 -8.04 -5.05 14.36
N ASP A 162 -9.24 -5.24 14.92
CA ASP A 162 -10.06 -6.43 14.65
C ASP A 162 -10.52 -6.52 13.18
N ALA A 163 -10.53 -5.39 12.46
CA ALA A 163 -10.95 -5.34 11.07
C ALA A 163 -9.82 -5.64 10.08
N GLY A 164 -8.57 -5.43 10.49
CA GLY A 164 -7.42 -5.55 9.60
C GLY A 164 -6.24 -4.69 10.02
N VAL A 165 -5.33 -4.48 9.06
CA VAL A 165 -4.09 -3.72 9.22
C VAL A 165 -4.19 -2.42 8.45
N THR A 166 -3.88 -1.30 9.09
CA THR A 166 -3.73 0.00 8.44
C THR A 166 -2.26 0.38 8.41
N PHE A 167 -1.77 0.89 7.29
CA PHE A 167 -0.41 1.43 7.21
C PHE A 167 -0.37 2.71 6.37
N GLY A 168 0.63 3.53 6.64
CA GLY A 168 0.88 4.77 5.90
C GLY A 168 2.17 4.74 5.11
N LEU A 169 2.17 5.39 3.95
CA LEU A 169 3.39 5.76 3.22
C LEU A 169 3.61 7.28 3.34
N ALA A 170 4.71 7.68 3.96
CA ALA A 170 5.15 9.07 3.98
C ALA A 170 5.64 9.48 2.59
N ALA A 171 5.31 10.69 2.17
CA ALA A 171 5.59 11.16 0.82
C ALA A 171 5.53 12.70 0.75
N HIS A 172 5.77 13.24 -0.45
CA HIS A 172 5.46 14.63 -0.73
C HIS A 172 3.96 14.87 -0.75
N SER A 173 3.56 16.01 -0.20
CA SER A 173 2.17 16.48 -0.18
C SER A 173 1.68 16.89 -1.58
N ASP A 174 2.59 17.35 -2.46
CA ASP A 174 2.37 17.69 -3.87
C ASP A 174 3.69 17.47 -4.64
N ALA A 175 3.65 16.76 -5.78
CA ALA A 175 4.83 16.55 -6.62
C ALA A 175 5.40 17.86 -7.21
N GLY A 176 4.61 18.95 -7.19
CA GLY A 176 5.04 20.32 -7.46
C GLY A 176 6.22 20.79 -6.61
N ASN A 177 6.36 20.26 -5.39
CA ASN A 177 7.47 20.57 -4.49
C ASN A 177 8.81 20.00 -5.00
N ILE A 178 8.76 18.93 -5.80
CA ILE A 178 9.93 18.39 -6.50
C ILE A 178 10.15 19.14 -7.82
N ASN A 179 9.07 19.32 -8.59
CA ASN A 179 9.13 19.98 -9.89
C ASN A 179 7.80 20.72 -10.16
N PRO A 180 7.81 22.04 -10.40
CA PRO A 180 6.60 22.81 -10.67
C PRO A 180 5.75 22.30 -11.84
N LEU A 181 6.34 21.56 -12.80
CA LEU A 181 5.61 20.92 -13.90
C LEU A 181 4.71 19.75 -13.45
N LEU A 182 4.91 19.25 -12.23
CA LEU A 182 4.16 18.16 -11.61
C LEU A 182 3.18 18.67 -10.54
N ALA A 183 2.99 19.99 -10.43
CA ALA A 183 2.08 20.57 -9.44
C ALA A 183 0.66 20.01 -9.59
N GLY A 184 0.07 19.59 -8.47
CA GLY A 184 -1.24 18.94 -8.42
C GLY A 184 -1.24 17.46 -8.84
N LEU A 185 -0.07 16.87 -9.09
CA LEU A 185 0.06 15.42 -9.23
C LEU A 185 0.44 14.83 -7.87
N PHE A 186 -0.36 13.86 -7.43
CA PHE A 186 -0.17 13.13 -6.18
C PHE A 186 0.15 11.68 -6.54
N ALA A 187 1.26 11.16 -6.07
CA ALA A 187 1.54 9.74 -6.22
C ALA A 187 2.28 9.28 -4.97
N SER A 188 1.77 8.24 -4.33
CA SER A 188 2.58 7.52 -3.36
C SER A 188 3.70 6.79 -4.08
N GLU A 189 4.75 6.46 -3.35
CA GLU A 189 5.62 5.34 -3.72
C GLU A 189 4.80 4.05 -3.77
N VAL A 190 5.38 3.02 -4.38
CA VAL A 190 4.78 1.69 -4.42
C VAL A 190 5.43 0.82 -3.36
N VAL A 191 4.61 0.08 -2.64
CA VAL A 191 5.09 -0.93 -1.68
C VAL A 191 4.51 -2.29 -2.02
N LYS A 192 5.34 -3.33 -1.91
CA LYS A 192 4.87 -4.71 -1.93
C LYS A 192 4.60 -5.15 -0.50
N VAL A 193 3.37 -5.54 -0.21
CA VAL A 193 2.95 -6.01 1.12
C VAL A 193 2.54 -7.47 1.05
N THR A 194 3.07 -8.27 1.95
CA THR A 194 2.72 -9.68 2.13
C THR A 194 2.08 -9.89 3.50
N LEU A 195 0.82 -10.29 3.50
CA LEU A 195 0.06 -10.70 4.68
C LEU A 195 -0.53 -12.09 4.43
N ASN A 196 -0.41 -13.00 5.39
CA ASN A 196 -0.92 -14.37 5.29
C ASN A 196 -0.47 -15.12 4.01
N GLY A 197 0.77 -14.88 3.58
CA GLY A 197 1.36 -15.49 2.38
C GLY A 197 0.86 -14.91 1.04
N VAL A 198 -0.01 -13.90 1.06
CA VAL A 198 -0.51 -13.22 -0.14
C VAL A 198 0.21 -11.89 -0.30
N SER A 199 0.95 -11.74 -1.40
CA SER A 199 1.59 -10.48 -1.77
C SER A 199 0.69 -9.64 -2.67
N LYS A 200 0.62 -8.33 -2.40
CA LYS A 200 -0.04 -7.32 -3.23
C LYS A 200 0.81 -6.06 -3.31
N TYR A 201 0.63 -5.27 -4.37
CA TYR A 201 1.23 -3.94 -4.49
C TYR A 201 0.22 -2.88 -4.09
N TYR A 202 0.67 -1.89 -3.33
CA TYR A 202 -0.15 -0.77 -2.88
C TYR A 202 0.49 0.53 -3.36
N TYR A 203 -0.36 1.36 -3.96
CA TYR A 203 -0.05 2.73 -4.36
C TYR A 203 -1.34 3.53 -4.50
N SER A 204 -1.24 4.85 -4.48
CA SER A 204 -2.40 5.74 -4.62
C SER A 204 -2.04 7.03 -5.34
N PHE A 205 -3.03 7.58 -6.04
CA PHE A 205 -3.00 8.91 -6.64
C PHE A 205 -3.98 9.88 -5.95
N ALA A 206 -4.56 9.46 -4.81
CA ALA A 206 -5.41 10.31 -4.01
C ALA A 206 -4.60 11.44 -3.37
N GLN A 207 -5.25 12.53 -2.99
CA GLN A 207 -4.58 13.56 -2.21
C GLN A 207 -4.17 12.97 -0.84
N PRO A 208 -2.88 13.08 -0.43
CA PRO A 208 -2.44 12.54 0.84
C PRO A 208 -2.99 13.36 2.02
N THR A 209 -3.10 12.73 3.18
CA THR A 209 -3.38 13.44 4.45
C THR A 209 -2.13 14.21 4.85
N ALA A 210 -2.25 15.49 5.20
CA ALA A 210 -1.12 16.26 5.70
C ALA A 210 -0.60 15.66 7.02
N SER A 211 0.69 15.34 7.08
CA SER A 211 1.33 14.69 8.24
C SER A 211 1.66 15.64 9.39
N GLY A 212 1.62 16.96 9.12
CA GLY A 212 2.13 17.98 10.03
C GLY A 212 3.66 18.03 10.13
N GLN A 213 4.38 17.24 9.33
CA GLN A 213 5.83 17.09 9.38
C GLN A 213 6.51 17.55 8.10
N THR A 214 7.82 17.79 8.14
CA THR A 214 8.66 18.02 6.95
C THR A 214 10.07 17.50 7.19
N SER A 215 10.77 17.03 6.16
CA SER A 215 12.13 16.51 6.30
C SER A 215 13.18 17.62 6.54
N LEU A 216 14.15 17.37 7.44
CA LEU A 216 15.28 18.29 7.69
C LEU A 216 16.43 18.17 6.67
N ASP A 217 16.38 17.21 5.77
CA ASP A 217 17.37 17.00 4.71
C ASP A 217 17.28 18.02 3.56
N GLY A 218 16.30 18.94 3.62
CA GLY A 218 16.08 19.98 2.61
C GLY A 218 15.27 19.54 1.40
N THR A 219 14.83 18.28 1.33
CA THR A 219 13.98 17.77 0.23
C THR A 219 12.52 18.20 0.37
N LYS A 220 12.09 18.61 1.57
CA LYS A 220 10.68 18.87 1.91
C LYS A 220 9.80 17.65 1.60
N SER A 221 10.30 16.47 1.98
CA SER A 221 9.55 15.22 1.94
C SER A 221 8.77 15.02 3.25
N HIS A 222 8.03 13.91 3.32
CA HIS A 222 7.28 13.43 4.48
C HIS A 222 6.15 14.37 4.96
N GLU A 223 5.68 15.27 4.08
CA GLU A 223 4.62 16.24 4.37
C GLU A 223 3.21 15.67 4.24
N GLY A 224 3.07 14.53 3.56
CA GLY A 224 1.80 13.83 3.36
C GLY A 224 1.92 12.34 3.62
N ASN A 225 0.83 11.73 4.06
CA ASN A 225 0.70 10.29 4.22
C ASN A 225 -0.41 9.73 3.31
N TYR A 226 -0.07 8.66 2.59
CA TYR A 226 -1.03 7.83 1.87
C TYR A 226 -1.40 6.63 2.74
N GLU A 227 -2.65 6.59 3.18
CA GLU A 227 -3.14 5.53 4.06
C GLU A 227 -3.77 4.37 3.27
N PHE A 228 -3.45 3.16 3.70
CA PHE A 228 -3.98 1.93 3.14
C PHE A 228 -4.53 1.05 4.24
N PHE A 229 -5.61 0.34 3.91
CA PHE A 229 -6.23 -0.64 4.78
C PHE A 229 -6.21 -2.01 4.10
N ILE A 230 -5.74 -3.02 4.83
CA ILE A 230 -5.77 -4.42 4.45
C ILE A 230 -6.79 -5.09 5.36
N GLU A 231 -7.96 -5.38 4.81
CA GLU A 231 -9.00 -6.13 5.52
C GLU A 231 -8.46 -7.51 5.90
N ASP A 232 -8.70 -7.90 7.16
CA ASP A 232 -8.45 -9.27 7.59
C ASP A 232 -9.54 -10.16 6.97
N PRO A 233 -9.19 -11.16 6.14
CA PRO A 233 -10.16 -12.16 5.74
C PRO A 233 -10.54 -12.94 7.01
N LYS A 234 -11.59 -12.51 7.70
CA LYS A 234 -12.11 -13.18 8.89
C LYS A 234 -12.23 -14.68 8.61
N GLU A 235 -11.49 -15.52 9.34
CA GLU A 235 -11.83 -16.92 9.43
C GLU A 235 -13.22 -17.02 10.09
N ASN A 236 -14.20 -17.55 9.34
CA ASN A 236 -15.61 -17.80 9.71
C ASN A 236 -16.63 -16.66 9.51
N GLU A 237 -17.04 -16.44 8.26
CA GLU A 237 -18.47 -16.66 8.00
C GLU A 237 -18.61 -18.17 7.83
N SER A 238 -19.25 -18.84 8.80
CA SER A 238 -19.60 -20.25 8.68
C SER A 238 -20.42 -20.43 7.40
N VAL A 239 -19.79 -20.88 6.32
CA VAL A 239 -20.50 -21.34 5.12
C VAL A 239 -21.48 -22.40 5.65
N PRO A 240 -22.81 -22.22 5.50
CA PRO A 240 -23.75 -23.22 5.96
C PRO A 240 -23.35 -24.54 5.31
N GLU A 241 -22.98 -25.53 6.12
CA GLU A 241 -22.59 -26.82 5.59
C GLU A 241 -23.72 -27.34 4.67
N PRO A 242 -23.41 -28.09 3.60
CA PRO A 242 -24.42 -28.62 2.68
C PRO A 242 -25.58 -29.36 3.37
N ALA A 243 -25.38 -29.82 4.62
CA ALA A 243 -26.41 -30.41 5.46
C ALA A 243 -27.56 -29.45 5.84
N THR A 244 -27.32 -28.17 6.12
CA THR A 244 -28.40 -27.20 6.40
C THR A 244 -29.21 -26.87 5.14
N LEU A 245 -28.57 -26.86 3.97
CA LEU A 245 -29.24 -26.69 2.68
C LEU A 245 -30.09 -27.93 2.31
N LEU A 246 -29.57 -29.13 2.55
CA LEU A 246 -30.30 -30.40 2.38
C LEU A 246 -31.47 -30.53 3.36
N GLY A 247 -31.31 -30.08 4.60
CA GLY A 247 -32.37 -30.03 5.61
C GLY A 247 -33.54 -29.14 5.19
N LEU A 248 -33.26 -27.96 4.61
CA LEU A 248 -34.30 -27.06 4.09
C LEU A 248 -35.03 -27.64 2.87
N MET A 249 -34.31 -28.34 1.97
CA MET A 249 -34.93 -29.00 0.80
C MET A 249 -35.80 -30.20 1.18
N ALA A 250 -35.41 -30.97 2.20
CA ALA A 250 -36.21 -32.08 2.71
C ALA A 250 -37.54 -31.58 3.31
N VAL A 251 -37.51 -30.51 4.11
CA VAL A 251 -38.72 -29.91 4.68
C VAL A 251 -39.60 -29.30 3.58
N GLY A 252 -39.02 -28.54 2.65
CA GLY A 252 -39.75 -27.96 1.51
C GLY A 252 -40.40 -29.01 0.59
N GLY A 253 -39.72 -30.15 0.37
CA GLY A 253 -40.24 -31.28 -0.40
C GLY A 253 -41.44 -31.96 0.25
N VAL A 254 -41.44 -32.10 1.58
CA VAL A 254 -42.58 -32.69 2.33
C VAL A 254 -43.82 -31.78 2.28
N PHE A 255 -43.65 -30.46 2.38
CA PHE A 255 -44.75 -29.50 2.26
C PHE A 255 -45.30 -29.38 0.83
N ALA A 256 -44.45 -29.48 -0.20
CA ALA A 256 -44.88 -29.44 -1.59
C ALA A 256 -45.63 -30.73 -2.00
N ALA A 257 -45.18 -31.90 -1.52
CA ALA A 257 -45.82 -33.19 -1.81
C ALA A 257 -47.17 -33.36 -1.09
N SER A 258 -47.31 -32.87 0.15
CA SER A 258 -48.58 -32.93 0.89
C SER A 258 -49.67 -32.06 0.26
N LYS A 259 -49.31 -30.89 -0.27
CA LYS A 259 -50.25 -29.97 -0.94
C LYS A 259 -50.79 -30.50 -2.27
N ARG A 260 -50.03 -31.33 -3.00
CA ARG A 260 -50.51 -32.01 -4.22
C ARG A 260 -51.47 -33.16 -3.90
N LYS A 261 -51.29 -33.85 -2.77
CA LYS A 261 -52.15 -34.97 -2.37
C LYS A 261 -53.53 -34.50 -1.88
N SER A 262 -53.63 -33.30 -1.31
CA SER A 262 -54.90 -32.70 -0.87
C SER A 262 -55.72 -32.05 -2.00
N GLN A 263 -55.19 -31.95 -3.23
CA GLN A 263 -55.89 -31.43 -4.41
C GLN A 263 -56.37 -32.53 -5.37
N ALA A 264 -56.08 -33.80 -5.07
CA ALA A 264 -56.44 -34.95 -5.90
C ALA A 264 -57.43 -35.92 -5.19
N ALA A 265 -58.20 -35.42 -4.21
CA ALA A 265 -59.25 -36.15 -3.51
C ALA A 265 -60.59 -35.39 -3.62
#